data_AF-H9WMH8-F1
#
_entry.id   AF-H9WMH8-F1
#
_cell.length_a   1.000
_cell.length_b   1.000
_cell.length_c   1.000
_cell.angle_alpha   90.00
_cell.angle_beta   90.00
_cell.angle_gamma   90.00
#
_symmetry.space_group_name_H-M   'P 1'
#
loop_
_entity.id
_entity.type
_entity.pdbx_description
1 polymer ?
#
loop_
_entity_poly.entity_id
_entity_poly.type
_entity_poly.pdbx_seq_one_letter_code
_entity_poly.pdbx_strand_id
1 'polypeptide(L)'
;KRAIEMMGCSSFECYEDGSAEFVFGPMEAIRSFDGYGGRPVWFNNIVGYGGGNRNQSLSMGDGCGIPGEALDAFKTVVNEECVNLKWEAGDVLLLDNMAVQHARRPSKPPRRILIAMCK
;
A
#
# COMPACT_ATOMS: atom_id res chain seq x y z
N LYS A 1 0.99 -18.71 -14.40
CA LYS A 1 1.34 -19.75 -13.39
C LYS A 1 2.19 -19.17 -12.24
N ARG A 2 3.46 -18.75 -12.45
CA ARG A 2 4.29 -18.11 -11.39
C ARG A 2 3.68 -16.85 -10.74
N ALA A 3 3.01 -15.99 -11.51
CA ALA A 3 2.38 -14.77 -10.96
C ALA A 3 1.28 -15.09 -9.93
N ILE A 4 0.47 -16.12 -10.19
CA ILE A 4 -0.58 -16.62 -9.29
C ILE A 4 0.06 -17.26 -8.05
N GLU A 5 1.08 -18.12 -8.26
CA GLU A 5 1.74 -18.87 -7.19
C GLU A 5 2.59 -18.00 -6.25
N MET A 6 3.15 -16.88 -6.72
CA MET A 6 4.09 -16.06 -5.93
C MET A 6 3.52 -14.72 -5.46
N MET A 7 2.51 -14.15 -6.14
CA MET A 7 2.03 -12.79 -5.84
C MET A 7 0.67 -12.73 -5.15
N GLY A 8 0.05 -13.88 -4.81
CA GLY A 8 -1.29 -13.89 -4.21
C GLY A 8 -2.36 -13.32 -5.14
N CYS A 9 -2.12 -13.43 -6.46
CA CYS A 9 -3.01 -12.96 -7.51
C CYS A 9 -4.13 -13.97 -7.73
N SER A 10 -5.37 -13.49 -7.77
CA SER A 10 -6.58 -14.31 -7.87
C SER A 10 -6.99 -14.57 -9.32
N SER A 11 -6.76 -13.59 -10.20
CA SER A 11 -6.91 -13.78 -11.64
C SER A 11 -5.90 -12.93 -12.42
N PHE A 12 -5.54 -13.44 -13.59
CA PHE A 12 -4.59 -12.80 -14.50
C PHE A 12 -5.05 -13.02 -15.93
N GLU A 13 -5.14 -11.93 -16.70
CA GLU A 13 -5.54 -11.94 -18.10
C GLU A 13 -4.55 -11.15 -18.95
N CYS A 14 -4.20 -11.68 -20.12
CA CYS A 14 -3.40 -10.97 -21.12
C CYS A 14 -4.28 -10.67 -22.32
N TYR A 15 -4.15 -9.46 -22.87
CA TYR A 15 -4.91 -9.00 -24.02
C TYR A 15 -4.08 -8.98 -25.30
N GLU A 16 -4.74 -8.98 -26.45
CA GLU A 16 -4.09 -9.01 -27.77
C GLU A 16 -3.22 -7.78 -28.05
N ASP A 17 -3.53 -6.65 -27.41
CA ASP A 17 -2.76 -5.40 -27.50
C ASP A 17 -1.46 -5.42 -26.68
N GLY A 18 -1.18 -6.53 -25.99
CA GLY A 18 -0.01 -6.71 -25.14
C GLY A 18 -0.17 -6.19 -23.72
N SER A 19 -1.33 -5.67 -23.34
CA SER A 19 -1.64 -5.31 -21.95
C SER A 19 -2.02 -6.54 -21.11
N ALA A 20 -2.07 -6.36 -19.79
CA ALA A 20 -2.49 -7.41 -18.87
C ALA A 20 -3.22 -6.84 -17.65
N GLU A 21 -4.21 -7.58 -17.17
CA GLU A 21 -4.94 -7.30 -15.93
C GLU A 21 -4.55 -8.30 -14.85
N PHE A 22 -4.47 -7.80 -13.61
CA PHE A 22 -4.23 -8.60 -12.42
C PHE A 22 -5.27 -8.23 -11.36
N VAL A 23 -5.95 -9.24 -10.83
CA VAL A 23 -6.85 -9.09 -9.68
C VAL A 23 -6.20 -9.75 -8.47
N PHE A 24 -6.23 -9.05 -7.34
CA PHE A 24 -5.72 -9.54 -6.07
C PHE A 24 -6.84 -9.56 -5.03
N GLY A 25 -6.98 -10.65 -4.30
CA GLY A 25 -7.89 -10.78 -3.16
C GLY A 25 -9.07 -11.76 -3.34
N PRO A 26 -10.02 -11.77 -2.40
CA PRO A 26 -10.14 -10.85 -1.27
C PRO A 26 -8.94 -10.97 -0.32
N MET A 27 -8.45 -9.83 0.15
CA MET A 27 -7.31 -9.75 1.08
C MET A 27 -7.81 -9.34 2.47
N GLU A 28 -7.16 -9.86 3.51
CA GLU A 28 -7.35 -9.38 4.88
C GLU A 28 -6.70 -8.00 5.03
N ALA A 29 -7.52 -6.96 5.06
CA ALA A 29 -7.02 -5.59 5.19
C ALA A 29 -6.41 -5.29 6.57
N ILE A 30 -6.92 -5.97 7.60
CA ILE A 30 -6.47 -5.89 8.98
C ILE A 30 -5.88 -7.23 9.35
N ARG A 31 -4.62 -7.23 9.81
CA ARG A 31 -3.88 -8.46 10.11
C ARG A 31 -3.29 -8.38 11.52
N SER A 32 -3.07 -9.53 12.14
CA SER A 32 -2.28 -9.65 13.36
C SER A 32 -1.04 -10.47 13.07
N PHE A 33 0.06 -10.12 13.72
CA PHE A 33 1.34 -10.77 13.52
C PHE A 33 1.94 -11.24 14.84
N ASP A 34 2.69 -12.34 14.80
CA ASP A 34 3.41 -12.86 15.96
C ASP A 34 4.43 -11.83 16.48
N GLY A 35 4.55 -11.73 17.81
CA GLY A 35 5.41 -10.73 18.45
C GLY A 35 4.75 -9.36 18.70
N TYR A 36 3.56 -9.10 18.13
CA TYR A 36 2.82 -7.84 18.33
C TYR A 36 1.70 -7.95 19.37
N GLY A 37 1.72 -9.01 20.20
CA GLY A 37 0.70 -9.22 21.25
C GLY A 37 -0.72 -9.37 20.71
N GLY A 38 -0.87 -9.87 19.48
CA GLY A 38 -2.16 -10.02 18.81
C GLY A 38 -2.80 -8.73 18.33
N ARG A 39 -2.13 -7.58 18.47
CA ARG A 39 -2.67 -6.28 18.05
C ARG A 39 -2.96 -6.28 16.54
N PRO A 40 -4.19 -5.92 16.13
CA PRO A 40 -4.50 -5.75 14.72
C PRO A 40 -3.78 -4.53 14.16
N VAL A 41 -3.24 -4.67 12.96
CA VAL A 41 -2.60 -3.59 12.20
C VAL A 41 -3.28 -3.44 10.85
N TRP A 42 -3.37 -2.20 10.39
CA TRP A 42 -3.81 -1.90 9.04
C TRP A 42 -2.69 -2.24 8.05
N PHE A 43 -2.76 -3.43 7.45
CA PHE A 43 -1.73 -3.97 6.57
C PHE A 43 -2.23 -4.04 5.13
N ASN A 44 -2.77 -2.92 4.64
CA ASN A 44 -3.27 -2.80 3.27
C ASN A 44 -3.06 -1.39 2.72
N ASN A 45 -2.98 -1.28 1.39
CA ASN A 45 -2.90 0.01 0.73
C ASN A 45 -4.22 0.34 0.03
N ILE A 46 -4.76 1.54 0.28
CA ILE A 46 -5.86 2.09 -0.52
C ILE A 46 -5.25 2.77 -1.75
N VAL A 47 -5.11 1.99 -2.82
CA VAL A 47 -4.58 2.46 -4.10
C VAL A 47 -5.42 3.60 -4.68
N GLY A 48 -4.78 4.54 -5.38
CA GLY A 48 -5.46 5.70 -5.98
C GLY A 48 -5.70 6.88 -5.02
N TYR A 49 -5.41 6.75 -3.73
CA TYR A 49 -5.53 7.81 -2.71
C TYR A 49 -4.87 9.15 -3.10
N GLY A 50 -3.71 9.11 -3.77
CA GLY A 50 -2.94 10.30 -4.14
C GLY A 50 -3.40 11.04 -5.39
N GLY A 51 -4.38 10.49 -6.13
CA GLY A 51 -4.77 10.99 -7.45
C GLY A 51 -3.69 10.77 -8.51
N GLY A 52 -4.05 10.19 -9.66
CA GLY A 52 -3.16 10.20 -10.83
C GLY A 52 -2.67 8.86 -11.36
N ASN A 53 -3.39 7.75 -11.18
CA ASN A 53 -3.15 6.57 -12.01
C ASN A 53 -4.47 5.85 -12.35
N ARG A 54 -4.77 5.69 -13.65
CA ARG A 54 -6.09 5.32 -14.20
C ARG A 54 -6.28 3.83 -14.48
N ASN A 55 -5.30 2.99 -14.13
CA ASN A 55 -5.30 1.56 -14.46
C ASN A 55 -5.35 0.65 -13.21
N GLN A 56 -5.89 1.17 -12.11
CA GLN A 56 -6.08 0.42 -10.86
C GLN A 56 -7.46 0.75 -10.31
N SER A 57 -8.18 -0.27 -9.88
CA SER A 57 -9.45 -0.15 -9.17
C SER A 57 -9.34 -0.85 -7.82
N LEU A 58 -10.18 -0.42 -6.88
CA LEU A 58 -10.28 -1.01 -5.56
C LEU A 58 -11.76 -1.19 -5.22
N SER A 59 -12.10 -2.37 -4.75
CA SER A 59 -13.43 -2.72 -4.25
C SER A 59 -13.30 -3.39 -2.89
N MET A 60 -14.43 -3.49 -2.21
CA MET A 60 -14.61 -4.40 -1.09
C MET A 60 -14.43 -5.86 -1.58
N GLY A 61 -14.22 -6.78 -0.64
CA GLY A 61 -13.97 -8.20 -0.97
C GLY A 61 -15.14 -8.91 -1.67
N ASP A 62 -16.33 -8.32 -1.63
CA ASP A 62 -17.53 -8.76 -2.35
C ASP A 62 -17.72 -8.09 -3.72
N GLY A 63 -16.77 -7.22 -4.13
CA GLY A 63 -16.83 -6.46 -5.38
C GLY A 63 -17.58 -5.12 -5.28
N CYS A 64 -18.21 -4.81 -4.16
CA CYS A 64 -18.86 -3.51 -3.97
C CYS A 64 -17.83 -2.37 -3.94
N GLY A 65 -18.22 -1.16 -4.35
CA GLY A 65 -17.35 0.01 -4.23
C GLY A 65 -17.00 0.31 -2.77
N ILE A 66 -15.82 0.90 -2.53
CA ILE A 66 -15.46 1.39 -1.19
C ILE A 66 -16.40 2.54 -0.81
N PRO A 67 -17.07 2.50 0.36
CA PRO A 67 -17.92 3.60 0.81
C PRO A 67 -17.14 4.92 0.90
N GLY A 68 -17.72 6.00 0.39
CA GLY A 68 -17.06 7.31 0.37
C GLY A 68 -16.68 7.82 1.75
N GLU A 69 -17.57 7.63 2.74
CA GLU A 69 -17.32 8.00 4.14
C GLU A 69 -16.14 7.25 4.77
N ALA A 70 -15.97 5.96 4.42
CA ALA A 70 -14.85 5.16 4.91
C ALA A 70 -13.54 5.63 4.27
N LEU A 71 -13.57 5.98 2.98
CA LEU A 71 -12.41 6.56 2.31
C LEU A 71 -12.02 7.90 2.94
N ASP A 72 -12.98 8.77 3.24
CA ASP A 72 -12.73 10.07 3.88
C ASP A 72 -12.18 9.92 5.30
N ALA A 73 -12.73 9.01 6.11
CA ALA A 73 -12.19 8.67 7.41
C ALA A 73 -10.74 8.18 7.32
N PHE A 74 -10.44 7.30 6.35
CA PHE A 74 -9.07 6.86 6.08
C PHE A 74 -8.15 8.04 5.74
N LYS A 75 -8.58 8.97 4.88
CA LYS A 75 -7.78 10.16 4.54
C LYS A 75 -7.46 10.98 5.78
N THR A 76 -8.43 11.18 6.66
CA THR A 76 -8.26 11.94 7.89
C THR A 76 -7.22 11.28 8.79
N VAL A 77 -7.40 10.00 9.12
CA VAL A 77 -6.48 9.26 10.01
C VAL A 77 -5.06 9.24 9.46
N VAL A 78 -4.87 8.94 8.18
CA VAL A 78 -3.53 8.90 7.58
C VAL A 78 -2.84 10.27 7.62
N ASN A 79 -3.58 11.38 7.43
CA ASN A 79 -2.99 12.70 7.48
C ASN A 79 -2.69 13.18 8.90
N GLU A 80 -3.55 12.85 9.86
CA GLU A 80 -3.39 13.24 11.28
C GLU A 80 -2.28 12.45 11.97
N GLU A 81 -2.23 11.14 11.73
CA GLU A 81 -1.27 10.24 12.40
C GLU A 81 0.10 10.19 11.72
N CYS A 82 0.25 10.74 10.51
CA CYS A 82 1.54 10.70 9.82
C CYS A 82 2.58 11.64 10.43
N VAL A 83 3.82 11.13 10.55
CA VAL A 83 4.97 11.93 10.94
C VAL A 83 5.76 12.34 9.69
N ASN A 84 5.84 13.65 9.43
CA ASN A 84 6.61 14.18 8.30
C ASN A 84 8.07 14.40 8.71
N LEU A 85 8.93 13.43 8.38
CA LEU A 85 10.38 13.53 8.62
C LEU A 85 11.04 14.45 7.58
N LYS A 86 11.82 15.43 8.07
CA LYS A 86 12.72 16.24 7.25
C LYS A 86 14.08 15.57 7.21
N TRP A 87 14.40 15.00 6.06
CA TRP A 87 15.66 14.28 5.85
C TRP A 87 16.86 15.22 5.82
N GLU A 88 17.90 14.85 6.54
CA GLU A 88 19.25 15.40 6.44
C GLU A 88 20.23 14.35 5.88
N ALA A 89 21.35 14.82 5.34
CA ALA A 89 22.35 13.91 4.77
C ALA A 89 23.03 13.11 5.91
N GLY A 90 22.97 11.79 5.80
CA GLY A 90 23.50 10.88 6.81
C GLY A 90 22.44 10.26 7.73
N ASP A 91 21.20 10.77 7.70
CA ASP A 91 20.10 10.17 8.44
C ASP A 91 19.82 8.73 7.99
N VAL A 92 19.51 7.88 8.98
CA VAL A 92 19.05 6.51 8.77
C VAL A 92 17.74 6.32 9.52
N LEU A 93 16.69 5.96 8.78
CA LEU A 93 15.42 5.54 9.36
C LEU A 93 15.36 4.01 9.35
N LEU A 94 15.27 3.41 10.53
CA LEU A 94 14.82 2.03 10.68
C LEU A 94 13.33 2.08 11.00
N LEU A 95 12.53 1.37 10.20
CA LEU A 95 11.10 1.20 10.45
C LEU A 95 10.75 -0.27 10.42
N ASP A 96 9.70 -0.60 11.16
CA ASP A 96 9.08 -1.90 11.18
C ASP A 96 7.99 -1.94 10.10
N ASN A 97 8.23 -2.69 9.02
CA ASN A 97 7.32 -2.74 7.88
C ASN A 97 5.97 -3.39 8.22
N MET A 98 5.89 -4.15 9.33
CA MET A 98 4.65 -4.78 9.78
C MET A 98 3.74 -3.81 10.55
N ALA A 99 4.32 -2.74 11.10
CA ALA A 99 3.60 -1.75 11.91
C ALA A 99 3.50 -0.36 11.27
N VAL A 100 4.32 -0.03 10.27
CA VAL A 100 4.45 1.33 9.73
C VAL A 100 4.18 1.38 8.23
N GLN A 101 3.16 2.15 7.85
CA GLN A 101 2.98 2.59 6.47
C GLN A 101 3.87 3.81 6.19
N HIS A 102 4.40 3.90 4.98
CA HIS A 102 5.26 5.01 4.58
C HIS A 102 4.87 5.54 3.21
N ALA A 103 5.07 6.84 3.02
CA ALA A 103 4.77 7.56 1.79
C ALA A 103 5.80 8.66 1.55
N ARG A 104 5.62 9.40 0.45
CA ARG A 104 6.53 10.49 0.06
C ARG A 104 5.75 11.77 -0.23
N ARG A 105 6.19 12.89 0.34
CA ARG A 105 5.78 14.24 -0.09
C ARG A 105 6.50 14.63 -1.40
N PRO A 106 5.85 15.37 -2.32
CA PRO A 106 6.51 15.96 -3.48
C PRO A 106 7.77 16.74 -3.08
N SER A 107 8.79 16.73 -3.95
CA SER A 107 10.07 17.40 -3.67
C SER A 107 10.76 17.78 -4.97
N LYS A 108 11.55 18.86 -4.94
CA LYS A 108 12.40 19.28 -6.06
C LYS A 108 13.74 18.50 -6.05
N PRO A 109 14.33 18.19 -7.21
CA PRO A 109 15.68 17.63 -7.27
C PRO A 109 16.74 18.67 -6.87
N PRO A 110 17.95 18.24 -6.43
CA PRO A 110 18.35 16.85 -6.22
C PRO A 110 17.78 16.26 -4.92
N ARG A 111 17.28 15.02 -4.97
CA ARG A 111 16.89 14.23 -3.80
C ARG A 111 17.27 12.77 -4.04
N ARG A 112 18.04 12.18 -3.12
CA ARG A 112 18.43 10.76 -3.16
C ARG A 112 18.20 10.13 -1.80
N ILE A 113 17.42 9.06 -1.78
CA ILE A 113 17.18 8.21 -0.62
C ILE A 113 17.56 6.79 -1.03
N LEU A 114 18.28 6.07 -0.19
CA LEU A 114 18.63 4.66 -0.40
C LEU A 114 17.77 3.79 0.53
N ILE A 115 17.50 2.56 0.11
CA ILE A 115 16.71 1.59 0.87
C ILE A 115 17.43 0.26 0.98
N ALA A 116 17.18 -0.45 2.09
CA ALA A 116 17.51 -1.85 2.27
C ALA A 116 16.30 -2.54 2.90
N MET A 117 16.04 -3.79 2.52
CA MET A 117 14.92 -4.58 3.03
C MET A 117 15.46 -5.74 3.87
N CYS A 118 14.82 -5.98 5.01
CA CYS A 118 15.05 -7.16 5.83
C CYS A 118 14.12 -8.29 5.38
N LYS A 119 14.52 -9.53 5.67
CA LYS A 119 13.71 -10.73 5.43
C LYS A 119 12.63 -10.88 6.48
#